data_AF-A0A1S4BZB1-F1
#
_entry.id   AF-A0A1S4BZB1-F1
#
_cell.length_a   1.000
_cell.length_b   1.000
_cell.length_c   1.000
_cell.angle_alpha   90.00
_cell.angle_beta   90.00
_cell.angle_gamma   90.00
#
_symmetry.space_group_name_H-M   'P 1'
#
loop_
_entity.id
_entity.type
_entity.pdbx_description
1 polymer ?
#
loop_
_entity_poly.entity_id
_entity_poly.type
_entity_poly.pdbx_seq_one_letter_code
_entity_poly.pdbx_strand_id
1 'polypeptide(L)'
;MDDDMEGGNLGPYQDRPRTFPSMKSKAYIPWIFRVLMRINVRVLLVLLLVCFGAIFYIGASTSPIIVFVFSVCIISFFVSIYLTKWVLAKDEGPPEMSEISDAIRDGAEGFFRTQYGTISKMALLLGLVIFAIYLFRNTTPQQESSGLGRATSAYITVAAFLFGALCSGVAGYVGMWVSVRANVRVSSAARRSAREALQIAVRAGGFSALVVVGMAVMGVAILYAILYVWLGVDSPGAMKSTDLPLLLVGYGFGASFVALFAQLGGGIFTKAADVGADLVGKVEQGIPEDDPRNPAVIADLVGDNVGDCAARGADLFESIAAEIISAMILGGTMAKHCKIEDPSGFILFPLVVHSFDLVVSSVGIFSIRNKRESGVIGTVEDPMKTLEKGYSVTILLAVLTFGLSTRWLLYTEQAPSAWLNFALCGLVGIVTAYAFVWISKYYTDYKYEPVRTLALASSTGHGTNIIAGISLGLESTALPVLVISLAIVSAFWLGRTSGLTDEAGNPTGGLFGTAVATMG
;
A
#
# COMPACT_ATOMS: atom_id res chain seq x y z
N MET A 1 -19.77 33.82 -29.67
CA MET A 1 -20.74 33.91 -28.55
C MET A 1 -20.18 34.99 -27.64
N ASP A 2 -20.03 36.20 -28.19
CA ASP A 2 -18.98 37.14 -27.78
C ASP A 2 -19.50 38.55 -27.47
N ASP A 3 -20.82 38.74 -27.34
CA ASP A 3 -21.42 40.06 -27.10
C ASP A 3 -22.12 40.21 -25.72
N ASP A 4 -22.08 39.21 -24.84
CA ASP A 4 -22.80 39.24 -23.55
C ASP A 4 -21.89 39.51 -22.32
N MET A 5 -20.72 40.13 -22.51
CA MET A 5 -19.72 40.35 -21.44
C MET A 5 -19.57 41.82 -21.00
N GLU A 6 -20.59 42.68 -21.14
CA GLU A 6 -20.51 44.08 -20.65
C GLU A 6 -21.73 44.63 -19.89
N GLY A 7 -22.78 43.83 -19.65
CA GLY A 7 -23.91 44.25 -18.82
C GLY A 7 -24.04 43.39 -17.58
N GLY A 8 -23.65 43.90 -16.41
CA GLY A 8 -23.75 43.23 -15.09
C GLY A 8 -25.19 43.01 -14.60
N ASN A 9 -26.02 42.33 -15.40
CA ASN A 9 -27.39 41.94 -15.10
C ASN A 9 -27.59 40.47 -15.49
N LEU A 10 -27.02 39.56 -14.68
CA LEU A 10 -27.40 38.15 -14.72
C LEU A 10 -28.80 38.04 -14.09
N GLY A 11 -29.84 38.01 -14.92
CA GLY A 11 -31.21 37.75 -14.47
C GLY A 11 -31.35 36.41 -13.73
N PRO A 12 -32.48 36.17 -13.03
CA PRO A 12 -32.67 34.94 -12.26
C PRO A 12 -32.51 33.72 -13.17
N TYR A 13 -31.56 32.87 -12.80
CA TYR A 13 -31.15 31.68 -13.54
C TYR A 13 -32.34 30.76 -13.78
N GLN A 14 -32.66 30.49 -15.05
CA GLN A 14 -33.69 29.51 -15.39
C GLN A 14 -33.18 28.10 -15.09
N ASP A 15 -33.79 27.43 -14.12
CA ASP A 15 -33.66 25.99 -13.90
C ASP A 15 -34.16 25.24 -15.14
N ARG A 16 -33.25 24.95 -16.07
CA ARG A 16 -33.48 23.94 -17.10
C ARG A 16 -32.90 22.62 -16.60
N PRO A 17 -33.68 21.53 -16.55
CA PRO A 17 -33.15 20.22 -16.22
C PRO A 17 -32.11 19.85 -17.27
N ARG A 18 -30.83 19.89 -16.89
CA ARG A 18 -29.72 19.46 -17.74
C ARG A 18 -29.71 17.93 -17.70
N THR A 19 -30.41 17.32 -18.64
CA THR A 19 -30.23 15.90 -18.93
C THR A 19 -28.81 15.73 -19.47
N PHE A 20 -27.92 15.13 -18.68
CA PHE A 20 -26.64 14.65 -19.21
C PHE A 20 -26.97 13.70 -20.37
N PRO A 21 -26.48 13.95 -21.61
CA PRO A 21 -26.62 12.95 -22.65
C PRO A 21 -25.97 11.69 -22.13
N SER A 22 -26.69 10.56 -22.18
CA SER A 22 -26.20 9.27 -21.71
C SER A 22 -24.97 8.88 -22.54
N MET A 23 -23.78 9.36 -22.16
CA MET A 23 -22.52 8.85 -22.64
C MET A 23 -22.31 7.52 -21.94
N LYS A 24 -23.07 6.50 -22.37
CA LYS A 24 -22.69 5.12 -22.14
C LYS A 24 -21.45 4.88 -22.99
N SER A 25 -20.29 5.30 -22.48
CA SER A 25 -19.04 4.80 -23.01
C SER A 25 -19.10 3.28 -22.90
N LYS A 26 -18.81 2.56 -23.98
CA LYS A 26 -18.70 1.10 -23.90
C LYS A 26 -17.61 0.81 -22.88
N ALA A 27 -17.96 0.21 -21.75
CA ALA A 27 -17.02 -0.21 -20.71
C ALA A 27 -15.77 -0.81 -21.36
N TYR A 28 -14.65 -0.09 -21.27
CA TYR A 28 -13.43 -0.53 -21.90
C TYR A 28 -12.86 -1.68 -21.08
N ILE A 29 -13.14 -2.90 -21.51
CA ILE A 29 -12.53 -4.08 -20.94
C ILE A 29 -11.08 -4.15 -21.48
N PRO A 30 -10.04 -4.17 -20.63
CA PRO A 30 -8.66 -4.35 -21.06
C PRO A 30 -8.52 -5.61 -21.93
N TRP A 31 -7.58 -5.63 -22.88
CA TRP A 31 -7.44 -6.77 -23.80
C TRP A 31 -7.25 -8.11 -23.07
N ILE A 32 -6.48 -8.11 -21.98
CA ILE A 32 -6.31 -9.28 -21.09
C ILE A 32 -7.64 -9.76 -20.54
N PHE A 33 -8.49 -8.87 -20.02
CA PHE A 33 -9.82 -9.24 -19.52
C PHE A 33 -10.78 -9.69 -20.64
N ARG A 34 -10.65 -9.16 -21.86
CA ARG A 34 -11.41 -9.65 -23.02
C ARG A 34 -11.00 -11.07 -23.43
N VAL A 35 -9.70 -11.37 -23.37
CA VAL A 35 -9.18 -12.72 -23.63
C VAL A 35 -9.65 -13.67 -22.54
N LEU A 36 -9.52 -13.28 -21.27
CA LEU A 36 -10.00 -14.05 -20.11
C LEU A 36 -11.52 -14.32 -20.16
N MET A 37 -12.32 -13.33 -20.56
CA MET A 37 -13.78 -13.51 -20.70
C MET A 37 -14.20 -14.32 -21.93
N ARG A 38 -13.31 -14.51 -22.91
CA ARG A 38 -13.54 -15.46 -24.03
C ARG A 38 -13.24 -16.91 -23.64
N ILE A 39 -12.45 -17.12 -22.59
CA ILE A 39 -12.19 -18.45 -22.04
C ILE A 39 -13.43 -18.89 -21.27
N ASN A 40 -13.89 -20.11 -21.50
CA ASN A 40 -14.99 -20.69 -20.74
C ASN A 40 -14.69 -20.60 -19.24
N VAL A 41 -15.62 -20.07 -18.43
CA VAL A 41 -15.44 -19.88 -16.99
C VAL A 41 -14.96 -21.15 -16.30
N ARG A 42 -15.41 -22.33 -16.74
CA ARG A 42 -14.95 -23.62 -16.20
C ARG A 42 -13.49 -23.92 -16.55
N VAL A 43 -13.07 -23.60 -17.78
CA VAL A 43 -11.68 -23.76 -18.23
C VAL A 43 -10.77 -22.78 -17.51
N LEU A 44 -11.22 -21.54 -17.33
CA LEU A 44 -10.49 -20.54 -16.55
C LEU A 44 -10.31 -20.97 -15.10
N LEU A 45 -11.36 -21.52 -14.48
CA LEU A 45 -11.31 -22.01 -13.10
C LEU A 45 -10.36 -23.21 -12.96
N VAL A 46 -10.36 -24.14 -13.94
CA VAL A 46 -9.39 -25.24 -13.99
C VAL A 46 -7.96 -24.73 -14.16
N LEU A 47 -7.72 -23.78 -15.07
CA LEU A 47 -6.39 -23.18 -15.26
C LEU A 47 -5.90 -22.48 -14.01
N LEU A 48 -6.77 -21.74 -13.31
CA LEU A 48 -6.44 -21.11 -12.03
C LEU A 48 -6.10 -22.16 -10.97
N LEU A 49 -6.87 -23.24 -10.85
CA LEU A 49 -6.59 -24.33 -9.92
C LEU A 49 -5.28 -25.04 -10.24
N VAL A 50 -4.95 -25.24 -11.52
CA VAL A 50 -3.68 -25.85 -11.94
C VAL A 50 -2.51 -24.92 -11.64
N CYS A 51 -2.60 -23.64 -11.99
CA CYS A 51 -1.57 -22.65 -11.65
C CYS A 51 -1.37 -22.55 -10.13
N PHE A 52 -2.47 -22.57 -9.37
CA PHE A 52 -2.43 -22.55 -7.92
C PHE A 52 -1.78 -23.81 -7.34
N GLY A 53 -2.17 -24.99 -7.83
CA GLY A 53 -1.56 -26.27 -7.45
C GLY A 53 -0.06 -26.29 -7.76
N ALA A 54 0.35 -25.75 -8.90
CA ALA A 54 1.76 -25.62 -9.27
C ALA A 54 2.51 -24.66 -8.34
N ILE A 55 1.94 -23.50 -8.01
CA ILE A 55 2.55 -22.55 -7.06
C ILE A 55 2.70 -23.18 -5.67
N PHE A 56 1.69 -23.89 -5.18
CA PHE A 56 1.77 -24.60 -3.90
C PHE A 56 2.80 -25.72 -3.93
N TYR A 57 2.88 -26.47 -5.04
CA TYR A 57 3.87 -27.51 -5.21
C TYR A 57 5.29 -26.94 -5.18
N ILE A 58 5.53 -25.83 -5.89
CA ILE A 58 6.82 -25.11 -5.89
C ILE A 58 7.13 -24.57 -4.48
N GLY A 59 6.15 -23.99 -3.79
CA GLY A 59 6.31 -23.50 -2.42
C GLY A 59 6.63 -24.62 -1.43
N ALA A 60 5.92 -25.75 -1.52
CA ALA A 60 6.17 -26.94 -0.71
C ALA A 60 7.54 -27.56 -0.99
N SER A 61 8.04 -27.44 -2.22
CA SER A 61 9.39 -27.87 -2.60
C SER A 61 10.48 -26.91 -2.11
N THR A 62 10.12 -25.69 -1.67
CA THR A 62 11.05 -24.68 -1.18
C THR A 62 11.18 -24.72 0.35
N SER A 63 10.08 -24.47 1.07
CA SER A 63 10.08 -24.46 2.54
C SER A 63 8.64 -24.51 3.08
N PRO A 64 8.40 -25.18 4.23
CA PRO A 64 7.13 -25.11 4.94
C PRO A 64 6.68 -23.67 5.26
N ILE A 65 7.63 -22.74 5.45
CA ILE A 65 7.35 -21.33 5.73
C ILE A 65 6.64 -20.67 4.54
N ILE A 66 7.07 -20.95 3.31
CA ILE A 66 6.43 -20.40 2.10
C ILE A 66 5.00 -20.94 1.95
N VAL A 67 4.78 -22.21 2.27
CA VAL A 67 3.42 -22.80 2.25
C VAL A 67 2.50 -22.13 3.27
N PHE A 68 3.02 -21.81 4.46
CA PHE A 68 2.30 -21.02 5.46
C PHE A 68 1.93 -19.64 4.90
N VAL A 69 2.90 -18.91 4.34
CA VAL A 69 2.69 -17.58 3.73
C VAL A 69 1.61 -17.63 2.65
N PHE A 70 1.70 -18.57 1.70
CA PHE A 70 0.68 -18.73 0.67
C PHE A 70 -0.70 -18.98 1.28
N SER A 71 -0.79 -19.92 2.22
CA SER A 71 -2.06 -20.25 2.87
C SER A 71 -2.71 -19.03 3.51
N VAL A 72 -1.93 -18.19 4.20
CA VAL A 72 -2.43 -16.96 4.84
C VAL A 72 -2.83 -15.90 3.82
N CYS A 73 -2.01 -15.65 2.79
CA CYS A 73 -2.36 -14.70 1.71
C CYS A 73 -3.67 -15.09 1.01
N ILE A 74 -3.91 -16.38 0.83
CA ILE A 74 -5.11 -16.89 0.17
C ILE A 74 -6.34 -16.73 1.04
N ILE A 75 -6.23 -17.04 2.34
CA ILE A 75 -7.28 -16.74 3.31
C ILE A 75 -7.60 -15.25 3.30
N SER A 76 -6.57 -14.39 3.28
CA SER A 76 -6.73 -12.94 3.18
C SER A 76 -7.48 -12.53 1.91
N PHE A 77 -7.16 -13.09 0.73
CA PHE A 77 -7.93 -12.80 -0.48
C PHE A 77 -9.38 -13.26 -0.41
N PHE A 78 -9.68 -14.39 0.25
CA PHE A 78 -11.07 -14.77 0.50
C PHE A 78 -11.79 -13.78 1.42
N VAL A 79 -11.12 -13.29 2.47
CA VAL A 79 -11.64 -12.22 3.35
C VAL A 79 -11.88 -10.94 2.54
N SER A 80 -10.94 -10.55 1.67
CA SER A 80 -11.09 -9.42 0.76
C SER A 80 -12.30 -9.57 -0.15
N ILE A 81 -12.48 -10.72 -0.80
CA ILE A 81 -13.66 -11.01 -1.63
C ILE A 81 -14.95 -10.89 -0.81
N TYR A 82 -14.95 -11.39 0.42
CA TYR A 82 -16.08 -11.26 1.32
C TYR A 82 -16.39 -9.78 1.64
N LEU A 83 -15.38 -8.98 1.97
CA LEU A 83 -15.52 -7.54 2.22
C LEU A 83 -16.07 -6.81 0.99
N THR A 84 -15.53 -7.07 -0.21
CA THR A 84 -16.04 -6.47 -1.46
C THR A 84 -17.49 -6.83 -1.70
N LYS A 85 -17.85 -8.11 -1.58
CA LYS A 85 -19.25 -8.55 -1.76
C LYS A 85 -20.17 -7.86 -0.77
N TRP A 86 -19.73 -7.72 0.48
CA TRP A 86 -20.50 -7.04 1.51
C TRP A 86 -20.68 -5.55 1.21
N VAL A 87 -19.63 -4.86 0.75
CA VAL A 87 -19.70 -3.45 0.33
C VAL A 87 -20.60 -3.29 -0.89
N LEU A 88 -20.41 -4.09 -1.94
CA LEU A 88 -21.17 -3.98 -3.19
C LEU A 88 -22.65 -4.32 -3.03
N ALA A 89 -23.01 -5.14 -2.05
CA ALA A 89 -24.40 -5.44 -1.70
C ALA A 89 -25.12 -4.25 -1.03
N LYS A 90 -24.40 -3.18 -0.66
CA LYS A 90 -25.02 -1.95 -0.14
C LYS A 90 -25.68 -1.15 -1.25
N ASP A 91 -26.79 -0.52 -0.89
CA ASP A 91 -27.59 0.34 -1.73
C ASP A 91 -26.79 1.55 -2.24
N GLU A 92 -26.91 1.84 -3.55
CA GLU A 92 -26.28 2.98 -4.21
C GLU A 92 -27.10 4.27 -4.06
N GLY A 93 -28.31 4.19 -3.48
CA GLY A 93 -29.16 5.35 -3.24
C GLY A 93 -30.03 5.69 -4.46
N PRO A 94 -30.54 6.93 -4.51
CA PRO A 94 -31.40 7.40 -5.59
C PRO A 94 -30.68 7.44 -6.96
N PRO A 95 -31.41 7.36 -8.08
CA PRO A 95 -30.83 7.38 -9.43
C PRO A 95 -29.87 8.55 -9.68
N GLU A 96 -30.17 9.72 -9.12
CA GLU A 96 -29.36 10.94 -9.27
C GLU A 96 -27.95 10.76 -8.71
N MET A 97 -27.78 9.98 -7.63
CA MET A 97 -26.46 9.66 -7.07
C MET A 97 -25.69 8.70 -7.99
N SER A 98 -26.38 7.77 -8.64
CA SER A 98 -25.77 6.84 -9.59
C SER A 98 -25.26 7.57 -10.83
N GLU A 99 -26.01 8.55 -11.34
CA GLU A 99 -25.60 9.33 -12.52
C GLU A 99 -24.28 10.07 -12.29
N ILE A 100 -24.11 10.70 -11.12
CA ILE A 100 -22.86 11.36 -10.73
C ILE A 100 -21.74 10.33 -10.54
N SER A 101 -22.04 9.23 -9.85
CA SER A 101 -21.06 8.16 -9.62
C SER A 101 -20.54 7.54 -10.91
N ASP A 102 -21.39 7.41 -11.94
CA ASP A 102 -21.00 6.86 -13.23
C ASP A 102 -20.10 7.84 -14.01
N ALA A 103 -20.36 9.16 -13.93
CA ALA A 103 -19.46 10.16 -14.51
C ALA A 103 -18.06 10.14 -13.87
N ILE A 104 -17.99 10.03 -12.54
CA ILE A 104 -16.72 9.90 -11.80
C ILE A 104 -16.02 8.60 -12.20
N ARG A 105 -16.76 7.50 -12.35
CA ARG A 105 -16.21 6.21 -12.76
C ARG A 105 -15.59 6.26 -14.16
N ASP A 106 -16.31 6.82 -15.13
CA ASP A 106 -15.83 6.93 -16.50
C ASP A 106 -14.58 7.83 -16.57
N GLY A 107 -14.56 8.93 -15.82
CA GLY A 107 -13.39 9.81 -15.70
C GLY A 107 -12.17 9.10 -15.09
N ALA A 108 -12.36 8.41 -13.97
CA ALA A 108 -11.28 7.68 -13.28
C ALA A 108 -10.72 6.54 -14.14
N GLU A 109 -11.57 5.74 -14.79
CA GLU A 109 -11.15 4.66 -15.68
C GLU A 109 -10.42 5.22 -16.93
N GLY A 110 -10.88 6.35 -17.47
CA GLY A 110 -10.24 7.04 -18.59
C GLY A 110 -8.85 7.59 -18.26
N PHE A 111 -8.71 8.25 -17.11
CA PHE A 111 -7.42 8.73 -16.62
C PHE A 111 -6.46 7.57 -16.36
N PHE A 112 -6.90 6.56 -15.60
CA PHE A 112 -6.10 5.40 -15.25
C PHE A 112 -5.56 4.70 -16.50
N ARG A 113 -6.40 4.49 -17.51
CA ARG A 113 -5.99 3.88 -18.78
C ARG A 113 -4.89 4.65 -19.48
N THR A 114 -4.95 5.98 -19.45
CA THR A 114 -3.97 6.86 -20.09
C THR A 114 -2.65 6.85 -19.32
N GLN A 115 -2.72 7.02 -18.00
CA GLN A 115 -1.56 7.02 -17.12
C GLN A 115 -0.84 5.67 -17.15
N TYR A 116 -1.53 4.57 -16.86
CA TYR A 116 -0.93 3.23 -16.82
C TYR A 116 -0.50 2.73 -18.20
N GLY A 117 -1.18 3.16 -19.27
CA GLY A 117 -0.73 2.92 -20.64
C GLY A 117 0.63 3.57 -20.94
N THR A 118 0.90 4.73 -20.34
CA THR A 118 2.18 5.43 -20.47
C THR A 118 3.25 4.82 -19.57
N ILE A 119 2.90 4.54 -18.30
CA ILE A 119 3.78 3.85 -17.35
C ILE A 119 4.25 2.52 -17.92
N SER A 120 3.35 1.72 -18.52
CA SER A 120 3.71 0.43 -19.10
C SER A 120 4.75 0.54 -20.23
N LYS A 121 4.62 1.56 -21.10
CA LYS A 121 5.61 1.81 -22.17
C LYS A 121 6.97 2.21 -21.59
N MET A 122 6.96 3.08 -20.59
CA MET A 122 8.18 3.54 -19.92
C MET A 122 8.85 2.40 -19.13
N ALA A 123 8.07 1.53 -18.49
CA ALA A 123 8.58 0.34 -17.81
C ALA A 123 9.25 -0.63 -18.79
N LEU A 124 8.65 -0.87 -19.97
CA LEU A 124 9.29 -1.71 -20.99
C LEU A 124 10.60 -1.09 -21.50
N LEU A 125 10.62 0.23 -21.75
CA LEU A 125 11.82 0.94 -22.15
C LEU A 125 12.92 0.81 -21.08
N LEU A 126 12.58 1.07 -19.82
CA LEU A 126 13.53 0.93 -18.71
C LEU A 126 13.99 -0.52 -18.54
N GLY A 127 13.10 -1.50 -18.72
CA GLY A 127 13.45 -2.92 -18.71
C GLY A 127 14.50 -3.27 -19.76
N LEU A 128 14.41 -2.71 -20.97
CA LEU A 128 15.44 -2.86 -22.02
C LEU A 128 16.77 -2.20 -21.62
N VAL A 129 16.72 -1.05 -20.95
CA VAL A 129 17.93 -0.38 -20.43
C VAL A 129 18.59 -1.22 -19.34
N ILE A 130 17.81 -1.74 -18.38
CA ILE A 130 18.32 -2.65 -17.34
C ILE A 130 18.93 -3.90 -17.97
N PHE A 131 18.26 -4.48 -18.97
CA PHE A 131 18.76 -5.64 -19.71
C PHE A 131 20.13 -5.35 -20.34
N ALA A 132 20.26 -4.23 -21.06
CA ALA A 132 21.52 -3.83 -21.68
C ALA A 132 22.62 -3.62 -20.63
N ILE A 133 22.33 -2.92 -19.52
CA ILE A 133 23.29 -2.69 -18.44
C ILE A 133 23.82 -4.02 -17.90
N TYR A 134 22.95 -5.00 -17.61
CA TYR A 134 23.37 -6.29 -17.07
C TYR A 134 24.13 -7.16 -18.08
N LEU A 135 23.88 -6.99 -19.39
CA LEU A 135 24.65 -7.66 -20.43
C LEU A 135 26.08 -7.10 -20.56
N PHE A 136 26.26 -5.78 -20.45
CA PHE A 136 27.56 -5.12 -20.60
C PHE A 136 28.36 -5.05 -19.28
N ARG A 137 27.72 -5.30 -18.14
CA ARG A 137 28.36 -5.33 -16.82
C ARG A 137 29.21 -6.60 -16.65
N ASN A 138 30.34 -6.47 -15.97
CA ASN A 138 31.11 -7.61 -15.49
C ASN A 138 30.37 -8.35 -14.37
N THR A 139 30.46 -9.68 -14.39
CA THR A 139 29.93 -10.56 -13.35
C THR A 139 30.56 -10.24 -12.00
N THR A 140 29.76 -10.19 -10.93
CA THR A 140 30.32 -10.07 -9.59
C THR A 140 30.91 -11.40 -9.13
N PRO A 141 31.91 -11.41 -8.24
CA PRO A 141 32.48 -12.64 -7.69
C PRO A 141 31.42 -13.60 -7.12
N GLN A 142 30.36 -13.06 -6.50
CA GLN A 142 29.23 -13.82 -5.96
C GLN A 142 28.34 -14.45 -7.05
N GLN A 143 28.21 -13.81 -8.21
CA GLN A 143 27.49 -14.35 -9.36
C GLN A 143 28.30 -15.45 -10.05
N GLU A 144 29.62 -15.28 -10.16
CA GLU A 144 30.53 -16.29 -10.72
C GLU A 144 30.57 -17.54 -9.83
N SER A 145 30.64 -17.37 -8.51
CA SER A 145 30.59 -18.50 -7.57
C SER A 145 29.26 -19.25 -7.59
N SER A 146 28.18 -18.59 -8.05
CA SER A 146 26.83 -19.16 -8.14
C SER A 146 26.51 -19.76 -9.51
N GLY A 147 27.46 -19.76 -10.45
CA GLY A 147 27.25 -20.25 -11.82
C GLY A 147 26.28 -19.39 -12.66
N LEU A 148 25.94 -18.17 -12.22
CA LEU A 148 25.01 -17.30 -12.93
C LEU A 148 25.74 -16.53 -14.03
N GLY A 149 25.42 -16.86 -15.28
CA GLY A 149 25.88 -16.09 -16.43
C GLY A 149 25.28 -14.68 -16.48
N ARG A 150 25.97 -13.75 -17.16
CA ARG A 150 25.52 -12.35 -17.38
C ARG A 150 24.10 -12.30 -17.92
N ALA A 151 23.85 -13.05 -18.99
CA ALA A 151 22.54 -13.11 -19.64
C ALA A 151 21.44 -13.57 -18.68
N THR A 152 21.69 -14.64 -17.91
CA THR A 152 20.74 -15.17 -16.92
C THR A 152 20.40 -14.13 -15.86
N SER A 153 21.40 -13.44 -15.30
CA SER A 153 21.18 -12.38 -14.32
C SER A 153 20.37 -11.20 -14.89
N ALA A 154 20.61 -10.85 -16.16
CA ALA A 154 19.85 -9.82 -16.88
C ALA A 154 18.38 -10.24 -17.03
N TYR A 155 18.11 -11.46 -17.48
CA TYR A 155 16.75 -11.97 -17.62
C TYR A 155 16.00 -12.02 -16.29
N ILE A 156 16.62 -12.52 -15.22
CA ILE A 156 15.99 -12.58 -13.88
C ILE A 156 15.65 -11.17 -13.40
N THR A 157 16.59 -10.23 -13.50
CA THR A 157 16.40 -8.87 -12.97
C THR A 157 15.29 -8.14 -13.71
N VAL A 158 15.24 -8.27 -15.05
CA VAL A 158 14.20 -7.64 -15.88
C VAL A 158 12.86 -8.32 -15.67
N ALA A 159 12.82 -9.65 -15.54
CA ALA A 159 11.59 -10.38 -15.24
C ALA A 159 11.03 -9.98 -13.86
N ALA A 160 11.89 -9.90 -12.84
CA ALA A 160 11.53 -9.43 -11.51
C ALA A 160 11.00 -7.99 -11.55
N PHE A 161 11.67 -7.09 -12.27
CA PHE A 161 11.24 -5.71 -12.49
C PHE A 161 9.87 -5.61 -13.14
N LEU A 162 9.65 -6.30 -14.26
CA LEU A 162 8.35 -6.29 -14.95
C LEU A 162 7.25 -6.92 -14.10
N PHE A 163 7.58 -7.96 -13.33
CA PHE A 163 6.63 -8.60 -12.42
C PHE A 163 6.23 -7.69 -11.26
N GLY A 164 7.20 -6.99 -10.64
CA GLY A 164 6.94 -5.99 -9.59
C GLY A 164 6.11 -4.81 -10.12
N ALA A 165 6.45 -4.30 -11.31
CA ALA A 165 5.69 -3.25 -11.97
C ALA A 165 4.24 -3.68 -12.28
N LEU A 166 4.06 -4.91 -12.77
CA LEU A 166 2.73 -5.46 -13.03
C LEU A 166 1.91 -5.56 -11.74
N CYS A 167 2.48 -6.13 -10.67
CA CYS A 167 1.79 -6.28 -9.39
C CYS A 167 1.43 -4.93 -8.76
N SER A 168 2.34 -3.96 -8.77
CA SER A 168 2.08 -2.58 -8.30
C SER A 168 0.96 -1.91 -9.10
N GLY A 169 0.92 -2.10 -10.43
CA GLY A 169 -0.15 -1.53 -11.24
C GLY A 169 -1.51 -2.18 -11.03
N VAL A 170 -1.54 -3.49 -10.78
CA VAL A 170 -2.77 -4.17 -10.35
C VAL A 170 -3.22 -3.67 -8.97
N ALA A 171 -2.28 -3.45 -8.04
CA ALA A 171 -2.56 -2.90 -6.71
C ALA A 171 -3.25 -1.53 -6.78
N GLY A 172 -2.70 -0.60 -7.57
CA GLY A 172 -3.33 0.71 -7.80
C GLY A 172 -4.70 0.61 -8.47
N TYR A 173 -4.87 -0.28 -9.45
CA TYR A 173 -6.17 -0.50 -10.11
C TYR A 173 -7.24 -1.00 -9.13
N VAL A 174 -6.91 -1.98 -8.28
CA VAL A 174 -7.84 -2.54 -7.30
C VAL A 174 -8.33 -1.48 -6.34
N GLY A 175 -7.42 -0.61 -5.87
CA GLY A 175 -7.75 0.51 -4.98
C GLY A 175 -8.73 1.49 -5.63
N MET A 176 -8.43 1.97 -6.84
CA MET A 176 -9.35 2.83 -7.59
C MET A 176 -10.71 2.15 -7.83
N TRP A 177 -10.68 0.89 -8.24
CA TRP A 177 -11.89 0.14 -8.63
C TRP A 177 -12.89 0.01 -7.49
N VAL A 178 -12.41 -0.22 -6.26
CA VAL A 178 -13.27 -0.28 -5.07
C VAL A 178 -13.73 1.10 -4.64
N SER A 179 -12.84 2.11 -4.64
CA SER A 179 -13.17 3.45 -4.14
C SER A 179 -14.33 4.06 -4.92
N VAL A 180 -14.23 4.08 -6.25
CA VAL A 180 -15.28 4.62 -7.12
C VAL A 180 -16.64 3.94 -6.89
N ARG A 181 -16.66 2.65 -6.54
CA ARG A 181 -17.90 1.90 -6.25
C ARG A 181 -18.37 2.07 -4.81
N ALA A 182 -17.45 2.33 -3.88
CA ALA A 182 -17.77 2.52 -2.48
C ALA A 182 -18.29 3.94 -2.19
N ASN A 183 -17.80 4.96 -2.87
CA ASN A 183 -18.12 6.37 -2.59
C ASN A 183 -19.64 6.63 -2.58
N VAL A 184 -20.35 6.20 -3.63
CA VAL A 184 -21.80 6.37 -3.72
C VAL A 184 -22.56 5.63 -2.60
N ARG A 185 -22.05 4.48 -2.17
CA ARG A 185 -22.64 3.67 -1.09
C ARG A 185 -22.40 4.29 0.29
N VAL A 186 -21.24 4.92 0.48
CA VAL A 186 -20.92 5.70 1.68
C VAL A 186 -21.86 6.90 1.76
N SER A 187 -22.04 7.64 0.65
CA SER A 187 -22.99 8.77 0.58
C SER A 187 -24.44 8.34 0.82
N SER A 188 -24.89 7.23 0.23
CA SER A 188 -26.22 6.67 0.48
C SER A 188 -26.41 6.27 1.95
N ALA A 189 -25.41 5.64 2.56
CA ALA A 189 -25.44 5.26 3.97
C ALA A 189 -25.40 6.47 4.92
N ALA A 190 -24.72 7.56 4.54
CA ALA A 190 -24.66 8.78 5.34
C ALA A 190 -26.05 9.42 5.54
N ARG A 191 -26.99 9.19 4.60
CA ARG A 191 -28.40 9.59 4.76
C ARG A 191 -29.12 8.87 5.91
N ARG A 192 -28.62 7.70 6.32
CA ARG A 192 -29.20 6.86 7.38
C ARG A 192 -28.41 6.96 8.68
N SER A 193 -27.08 6.85 8.60
CA SER A 193 -26.19 6.88 9.76
C SER A 193 -24.74 7.15 9.38
N ALA A 194 -24.11 8.11 10.06
CA ALA A 194 -22.66 8.35 9.97
C ALA A 194 -21.82 7.11 10.31
N ARG A 195 -22.32 6.26 11.23
CA ARG A 195 -21.64 5.02 11.62
C ARG A 195 -21.72 3.95 10.54
N GLU A 196 -22.85 3.84 9.85
CA GLU A 196 -22.98 2.95 8.70
C GLU A 196 -22.05 3.41 7.57
N ALA A 197 -22.02 4.71 7.27
CA ALA A 197 -21.12 5.31 6.30
C ALA A 197 -19.65 5.02 6.62
N LEU A 198 -19.22 5.25 7.86
CA LEU A 198 -17.87 4.96 8.32
C LEU A 198 -17.54 3.47 8.17
N GLN A 199 -18.45 2.57 8.54
CA GLN A 199 -18.23 1.13 8.42
C GLN A 199 -18.05 0.69 6.96
N ILE A 200 -18.81 1.27 6.03
CA ILE A 200 -18.66 0.98 4.60
C ILE A 200 -17.32 1.51 4.09
N ALA A 201 -16.96 2.74 4.43
CA ALA A 201 -15.69 3.36 4.04
C ALA A 201 -14.49 2.55 4.54
N VAL A 202 -14.47 2.18 5.83
CA VAL A 202 -13.39 1.38 6.43
C VAL A 202 -13.28 0.00 5.78
N ARG A 203 -14.40 -0.66 5.47
CA ARG A 203 -14.37 -1.98 4.83
C ARG A 203 -13.94 -1.92 3.37
N ALA A 204 -14.28 -0.85 2.65
CA ALA A 204 -13.81 -0.61 1.29
C ALA A 204 -12.29 -0.35 1.26
N GLY A 205 -11.79 0.53 2.14
CA GLY A 205 -10.35 0.77 2.30
C GLY A 205 -9.61 -0.48 2.80
N GLY A 206 -10.20 -1.22 3.74
CA GLY A 206 -9.67 -2.49 4.24
C GLY A 206 -9.55 -3.56 3.16
N PHE A 207 -10.51 -3.67 2.25
CA PHE A 207 -10.38 -4.53 1.07
C PHE A 207 -9.17 -4.14 0.21
N SER A 208 -9.02 -2.84 -0.10
CA SER A 208 -7.89 -2.35 -0.89
C SER A 208 -6.56 -2.70 -0.21
N ALA A 209 -6.41 -2.39 1.08
CA ALA A 209 -5.21 -2.67 1.85
C ALA A 209 -4.87 -4.17 1.87
N LEU A 210 -5.83 -5.06 2.18
CA LEU A 210 -5.58 -6.50 2.24
C LEU A 210 -5.16 -7.07 0.88
N VAL A 211 -5.71 -6.57 -0.23
CA VAL A 211 -5.29 -7.00 -1.57
C VAL A 211 -3.90 -6.46 -1.90
N VAL A 212 -3.63 -5.18 -1.62
CA VAL A 212 -2.33 -4.53 -1.86
C VAL A 212 -1.21 -5.25 -1.11
N VAL A 213 -1.33 -5.39 0.21
CA VAL A 213 -0.34 -6.07 1.06
C VAL A 213 -0.25 -7.55 0.69
N GLY A 214 -1.40 -8.21 0.47
CA GLY A 214 -1.43 -9.62 0.09
C GLY A 214 -0.72 -9.88 -1.23
N MET A 215 -0.84 -8.99 -2.22
CA MET A 215 -0.12 -9.10 -3.49
C MET A 215 1.38 -8.80 -3.36
N ALA A 216 1.79 -7.87 -2.49
CA ALA A 216 3.20 -7.61 -2.22
C ALA A 216 3.87 -8.85 -1.61
N VAL A 217 3.30 -9.39 -0.53
CA VAL A 217 3.80 -10.59 0.16
C VAL A 217 3.79 -11.80 -0.78
N MET A 218 2.64 -12.07 -1.41
CA MET A 218 2.51 -13.23 -2.30
C MET A 218 3.40 -13.09 -3.54
N GLY A 219 3.56 -11.89 -4.10
CA GLY A 219 4.41 -11.67 -5.26
C GLY A 219 5.89 -11.91 -4.95
N VAL A 220 6.39 -11.39 -3.82
CA VAL A 220 7.76 -11.69 -3.37
C VAL A 220 7.93 -13.18 -3.06
N ALA A 221 6.97 -13.81 -2.38
CA ALA A 221 7.03 -15.24 -2.06
C ALA A 221 6.98 -16.15 -3.29
N ILE A 222 6.15 -15.83 -4.29
CA ILE A 222 6.10 -16.55 -5.58
C ILE A 222 7.43 -16.42 -6.31
N LEU A 223 7.97 -15.19 -6.39
CA LEU A 223 9.22 -14.95 -7.09
C LEU A 223 10.39 -15.66 -6.40
N TYR A 224 10.45 -15.62 -5.06
CA TYR A 224 11.43 -16.36 -4.26
C TYR A 224 11.34 -17.87 -4.52
N ALA A 225 10.15 -18.46 -4.43
CA ALA A 225 9.96 -19.91 -4.59
C ALA A 225 10.28 -20.40 -6.01
N ILE A 226 9.88 -19.64 -7.04
CA ILE A 226 10.21 -19.97 -8.43
C ILE A 226 11.73 -19.95 -8.65
N LEU A 227 12.41 -18.90 -8.19
CA LEU A 227 13.86 -18.78 -8.36
C LEU A 227 14.62 -19.82 -7.52
N TYR A 228 14.13 -20.14 -6.32
CA TYR A 228 14.70 -21.17 -5.46
C TYR A 228 14.73 -22.54 -6.16
N VAL A 229 13.58 -22.97 -6.69
CA VAL A 229 13.47 -24.27 -7.39
C VAL A 229 14.18 -24.25 -8.73
N TRP A 230 14.04 -23.17 -9.52
CA TRP A 230 14.62 -23.09 -10.86
C TRP A 230 16.15 -23.04 -10.85
N LEU A 231 16.76 -22.36 -9.87
CA LEU A 231 18.21 -22.31 -9.72
C LEU A 231 18.79 -23.49 -8.91
N GLY A 232 17.94 -24.38 -8.40
CA GLY A 232 18.35 -25.50 -7.55
C GLY A 232 19.11 -25.03 -6.31
N VAL A 233 18.63 -23.96 -5.67
CA VAL A 233 19.29 -23.33 -4.52
C VAL A 233 19.57 -24.36 -3.42
N ASP A 234 20.74 -24.23 -2.78
CA ASP A 234 21.30 -25.17 -1.79
C ASP A 234 21.71 -26.56 -2.36
N SER A 235 21.64 -26.77 -3.68
CA SER A 235 22.27 -27.94 -4.33
C SER A 235 23.79 -27.78 -4.44
N PRO A 236 24.57 -28.89 -4.47
CA PRO A 236 26.03 -28.83 -4.61
C PRO A 236 26.46 -28.08 -5.88
N GLY A 237 27.19 -26.96 -5.72
CA GLY A 237 27.66 -26.12 -6.82
C GLY A 237 26.67 -25.05 -7.31
N ALA A 238 25.50 -24.91 -6.67
CA ALA A 238 24.50 -23.88 -6.96
C ALA A 238 24.59 -22.68 -6.01
N MET A 239 23.75 -21.67 -6.25
CA MET A 239 23.60 -20.49 -5.39
C MET A 239 23.13 -20.90 -3.98
N LYS A 240 23.65 -20.22 -2.95
CA LYS A 240 23.17 -20.37 -1.56
C LYS A 240 21.91 -19.56 -1.33
N SER A 241 21.03 -20.06 -0.47
CA SER A 241 19.81 -19.36 -0.03
C SER A 241 20.04 -17.92 0.46
N THR A 242 21.20 -17.63 1.06
CA THR A 242 21.57 -16.29 1.55
C THR A 242 21.73 -15.22 0.46
N ASP A 243 22.09 -15.61 -0.75
CA ASP A 243 22.35 -14.67 -1.85
C ASP A 243 21.11 -14.50 -2.78
N LEU A 244 20.11 -15.39 -2.66
CA LEU A 244 18.87 -15.35 -3.44
C LEU A 244 18.07 -14.04 -3.31
N PRO A 245 17.91 -13.42 -2.12
CA PRO A 245 17.19 -12.15 -1.97
C PRO A 245 17.72 -11.00 -2.84
N LEU A 246 19.00 -11.01 -3.19
CA LEU A 246 19.61 -9.99 -4.07
C LEU A 246 19.01 -10.02 -5.48
N LEU A 247 18.49 -11.16 -5.94
CA LEU A 247 17.83 -11.29 -7.23
C LEU A 247 16.40 -10.71 -7.20
N LEU A 248 15.82 -10.50 -6.02
CA LEU A 248 14.48 -9.95 -5.86
C LEU A 248 14.45 -8.43 -5.93
N VAL A 249 15.60 -7.74 -5.84
CA VAL A 249 15.70 -6.27 -5.90
C VAL A 249 15.02 -5.69 -7.13
N GLY A 250 15.05 -6.42 -8.26
CA GLY A 250 14.31 -6.04 -9.46
C GLY A 250 12.81 -5.82 -9.19
N TYR A 251 12.18 -6.69 -8.38
CA TYR A 251 10.76 -6.58 -8.03
C TYR A 251 10.45 -5.28 -7.29
N GLY A 252 11.22 -4.95 -6.24
CA GLY A 252 11.10 -3.69 -5.53
C GLY A 252 11.29 -2.50 -6.46
N PHE A 253 12.32 -2.53 -7.32
CA PHE A 253 12.57 -1.45 -8.29
C PHE A 253 11.41 -1.24 -9.28
N GLY A 254 10.80 -2.33 -9.76
CA GLY A 254 9.61 -2.28 -10.60
C GLY A 254 8.39 -1.71 -9.88
N ALA A 255 8.22 -2.08 -8.62
CA ALA A 255 7.18 -1.53 -7.75
C ALA A 255 7.32 -0.01 -7.59
N SER A 256 8.53 0.45 -7.24
CA SER A 256 8.85 1.87 -7.06
C SER A 256 8.71 2.68 -8.34
N PHE A 257 9.08 2.10 -9.48
CA PHE A 257 8.91 2.75 -10.77
C PHE A 257 7.43 3.08 -11.04
N VAL A 258 6.53 2.12 -10.83
CA VAL A 258 5.09 2.35 -11.05
C VAL A 258 4.51 3.30 -10.01
N ALA A 259 4.86 3.11 -8.73
CA ALA A 259 4.39 3.96 -7.65
C ALA A 259 4.75 5.44 -7.86
N LEU A 260 6.00 5.72 -8.27
CA LEU A 260 6.47 7.08 -8.56
C LEU A 260 5.58 7.80 -9.58
N PHE A 261 5.34 7.18 -10.75
CA PHE A 261 4.51 7.79 -11.79
C PHE A 261 3.02 7.81 -11.45
N ALA A 262 2.54 6.82 -10.69
CA ALA A 262 1.16 6.78 -10.20
C ALA A 262 0.90 7.98 -9.27
N GLN A 263 1.78 8.22 -8.29
CA GLN A 263 1.70 9.32 -7.32
C GLN A 263 1.84 10.68 -7.97
N LEU A 264 2.87 10.87 -8.81
CA LEU A 264 3.06 12.14 -9.50
C LEU A 264 1.90 12.45 -10.45
N GLY A 265 1.52 11.51 -11.30
CA GLY A 265 0.45 11.75 -12.27
C GLY A 265 -0.91 11.94 -11.61
N GLY A 266 -1.27 11.08 -10.65
CA GLY A 266 -2.53 11.17 -9.91
C GLY A 266 -2.58 12.42 -9.04
N GLY A 267 -1.48 12.73 -8.34
CA GLY A 267 -1.30 13.91 -7.48
C GLY A 267 -1.41 15.23 -8.24
N ILE A 268 -0.79 15.33 -9.43
CA ILE A 268 -0.93 16.52 -10.28
C ILE A 268 -2.39 16.67 -10.74
N PHE A 269 -3.04 15.59 -11.13
CA PHE A 269 -4.43 15.64 -11.60
C PHE A 269 -5.40 16.07 -10.50
N THR A 270 -5.36 15.44 -9.32
CA THR A 270 -6.21 15.83 -8.17
C THR A 270 -5.94 17.27 -7.75
N LYS A 271 -4.68 17.66 -7.50
CA LYS A 271 -4.39 18.99 -6.97
C LYS A 271 -4.63 20.12 -7.95
N ALA A 272 -4.51 19.88 -9.26
CA ALA A 272 -4.91 20.86 -10.25
C ALA A 272 -6.43 21.07 -10.27
N ALA A 273 -7.21 20.00 -10.10
CA ALA A 273 -8.67 20.05 -10.09
C ALA A 273 -9.22 20.66 -8.78
N ASP A 274 -8.76 20.16 -7.63
CA ASP A 274 -9.06 20.62 -6.26
C ASP A 274 -8.85 22.15 -6.13
N VAL A 275 -7.62 22.63 -6.41
CA VAL A 275 -7.28 24.06 -6.34
C VAL A 275 -8.12 24.90 -7.31
N GLY A 276 -8.37 24.39 -8.52
CA GLY A 276 -9.20 25.09 -9.51
C GLY A 276 -10.66 25.19 -9.11
N ALA A 277 -11.22 24.09 -8.58
CA ALA A 277 -12.59 24.01 -8.12
C ALA A 277 -12.81 24.95 -6.92
N ASP A 278 -11.91 24.92 -5.96
CA ASP A 278 -12.02 25.66 -4.71
C ASP A 278 -11.84 27.16 -4.88
N LEU A 279 -10.82 27.59 -5.64
CA LEU A 279 -10.57 29.03 -5.83
C LEU A 279 -11.73 29.70 -6.57
N VAL A 280 -12.15 29.12 -7.70
CA VAL A 280 -13.24 29.72 -8.48
C VAL A 280 -14.58 29.57 -7.77
N GLY A 281 -14.87 28.39 -7.21
CA GLY A 281 -16.13 28.10 -6.53
C GLY A 281 -16.30 28.88 -5.23
N LYS A 282 -15.42 28.63 -4.26
CA LYS A 282 -15.55 29.17 -2.90
C LYS A 282 -15.15 30.64 -2.81
N VAL A 283 -14.06 31.04 -3.46
CA VAL A 283 -13.45 32.37 -3.26
C VAL A 283 -14.01 33.40 -4.24
N GLU A 284 -14.09 33.09 -5.54
CA GLU A 284 -14.55 34.06 -6.54
C GLU A 284 -16.07 34.13 -6.66
N GLN A 285 -16.74 32.98 -6.71
CA GLN A 285 -18.20 32.91 -6.94
C GLN A 285 -19.01 32.79 -5.65
N GLY A 286 -18.39 32.43 -4.52
CA GLY A 286 -19.07 32.26 -3.24
C GLY A 286 -20.10 31.13 -3.24
N ILE A 287 -19.93 30.12 -4.12
CA ILE A 287 -20.78 28.92 -4.12
C ILE A 287 -20.19 27.85 -3.18
N PRO A 288 -21.01 26.92 -2.66
CA PRO A 288 -20.53 25.84 -1.81
C PRO A 288 -19.44 24.98 -2.45
N GLU A 289 -18.68 24.29 -1.60
CA GLU A 289 -17.80 23.18 -1.98
C GLU A 289 -18.59 22.08 -2.70
N ASP A 290 -17.98 21.45 -3.70
CA ASP A 290 -18.59 20.39 -4.52
C ASP A 290 -19.93 20.76 -5.18
N ASP A 291 -20.18 22.05 -5.41
CA ASP A 291 -21.42 22.49 -6.04
C ASP A 291 -21.50 22.02 -7.50
N PRO A 292 -22.62 21.40 -7.93
CA PRO A 292 -22.75 20.84 -9.28
C PRO A 292 -22.69 21.89 -10.41
N ARG A 293 -22.79 23.19 -10.09
CA ARG A 293 -22.61 24.29 -11.06
C ARG A 293 -21.15 24.50 -11.42
N ASN A 294 -20.21 24.04 -10.59
CA ASN A 294 -18.78 24.15 -10.83
C ASN A 294 -18.30 23.00 -11.72
N PRO A 295 -17.82 23.28 -12.96
CA PRO A 295 -17.42 22.24 -13.89
C PRO A 295 -16.18 21.44 -13.45
N ALA A 296 -15.39 21.97 -12.50
CA ALA A 296 -14.19 21.31 -12.01
C ALA A 296 -14.47 20.18 -11.00
N VAL A 297 -15.67 20.12 -10.40
CA VAL A 297 -16.00 19.18 -9.31
C VAL A 297 -15.91 17.71 -9.77
N ILE A 298 -16.34 17.39 -10.99
CA ILE A 298 -16.18 16.02 -11.50
C ILE A 298 -14.70 15.66 -11.64
N ALA A 299 -13.85 16.59 -12.08
CA ALA A 299 -12.42 16.33 -12.20
C ALA A 299 -11.77 16.17 -10.82
N ASP A 300 -12.22 16.93 -9.82
CA ASP A 300 -11.75 16.85 -8.44
C ASP A 300 -12.06 15.47 -7.83
N LEU A 301 -13.33 15.07 -7.88
CA LEU A 301 -13.78 13.76 -7.40
C LEU A 301 -13.16 12.59 -8.18
N VAL A 302 -12.85 12.76 -9.47
CA VAL A 302 -12.04 11.78 -10.23
C VAL A 302 -10.62 11.73 -9.67
N GLY A 303 -10.04 12.91 -9.41
CA GLY A 303 -8.76 13.11 -8.77
C GLY A 303 -8.59 12.33 -7.47
N ASP A 304 -9.56 12.39 -6.56
CA ASP A 304 -9.53 11.65 -5.29
C ASP A 304 -9.41 10.14 -5.49
N ASN A 305 -10.02 9.61 -6.55
CA ASN A 305 -9.96 8.18 -6.84
C ASN A 305 -8.62 7.77 -7.48
N VAL A 306 -8.06 8.61 -8.35
CA VAL A 306 -6.83 8.27 -9.11
C VAL A 306 -5.55 8.67 -8.39
N GLY A 307 -5.57 9.75 -7.63
CA GLY A 307 -4.48 10.20 -6.76
C GLY A 307 -4.57 9.53 -5.40
N ASP A 308 -5.56 9.92 -4.60
CA ASP A 308 -5.59 9.59 -3.18
C ASP A 308 -5.89 8.10 -2.90
N CYS A 309 -6.58 7.40 -3.81
CA CYS A 309 -6.82 5.97 -3.67
C CYS A 309 -5.84 5.11 -4.48
N ALA A 310 -5.79 5.28 -5.81
CA ALA A 310 -4.97 4.42 -6.66
C ALA A 310 -3.48 4.56 -6.37
N ALA A 311 -2.99 5.81 -6.27
CA ALA A 311 -1.58 6.04 -6.07
C ALA A 311 -1.12 5.64 -4.67
N ARG A 312 -1.96 5.82 -3.64
CA ARG A 312 -1.67 5.32 -2.28
C ARG A 312 -1.64 3.80 -2.20
N GLY A 313 -2.45 3.10 -3.00
CA GLY A 313 -2.34 1.65 -3.13
C GLY A 313 -0.99 1.21 -3.71
N ALA A 314 -0.51 1.90 -4.74
CA ALA A 314 0.80 1.62 -5.34
C ALA A 314 1.99 2.02 -4.42
N ASP A 315 1.84 3.14 -3.69
CA ASP A 315 2.78 3.61 -2.66
C ASP A 315 2.96 2.56 -1.55
N LEU A 316 1.86 2.10 -0.98
CA LEU A 316 1.90 1.10 0.09
C LEU A 316 2.48 -0.25 -0.40
N PHE A 317 2.14 -0.66 -1.62
CA PHE A 317 2.72 -1.86 -2.24
C PHE A 317 4.24 -1.75 -2.36
N GLU A 318 4.73 -0.60 -2.84
CA GLU A 318 6.15 -0.31 -3.03
C GLU A 318 6.91 -0.39 -1.71
N SER A 319 6.42 0.30 -0.68
CA SER A 319 7.12 0.40 0.59
C SER A 319 7.22 -0.96 1.28
N ILE A 320 6.15 -1.75 1.27
CA ILE A 320 6.14 -3.11 1.83
C ILE A 320 7.05 -4.04 1.03
N ALA A 321 7.02 -3.98 -0.31
CA ALA A 321 7.90 -4.79 -1.14
C ALA A 321 9.38 -4.46 -0.89
N ALA A 322 9.73 -3.17 -0.82
CA ALA A 322 11.08 -2.69 -0.57
C ALA A 322 11.57 -3.09 0.84
N GLU A 323 10.71 -2.96 1.84
CA GLU A 323 10.99 -3.36 3.22
C GLU A 323 11.24 -4.88 3.31
N ILE A 324 10.33 -5.70 2.77
CA ILE A 324 10.48 -7.17 2.75
C ILE A 324 11.81 -7.54 2.11
N ILE A 325 12.09 -7.07 0.89
CA ILE A 325 13.32 -7.43 0.16
C ILE A 325 14.57 -6.98 0.93
N SER A 326 14.55 -5.77 1.50
CA SER A 326 15.68 -5.25 2.28
C SER A 326 15.93 -6.08 3.54
N ALA A 327 14.86 -6.45 4.26
CA ALA A 327 14.95 -7.32 5.43
C ALA A 327 15.45 -8.73 5.06
N MET A 328 15.00 -9.30 3.94
CA MET A 328 15.48 -10.59 3.43
C MET A 328 17.00 -10.55 3.13
N ILE A 329 17.47 -9.47 2.50
CA ILE A 329 18.90 -9.28 2.17
C ILE A 329 19.74 -9.14 3.45
N LEU A 330 19.29 -8.31 4.40
CA LEU A 330 20.01 -8.10 5.66
C LEU A 330 20.02 -9.37 6.53
N GLY A 331 18.90 -10.10 6.59
CA GLY A 331 18.80 -11.37 7.30
C GLY A 331 19.70 -12.45 6.70
N GLY A 332 19.69 -12.58 5.37
CA GLY A 332 20.58 -13.52 4.65
C GLY A 332 22.06 -13.18 4.80
N THR A 333 22.41 -11.89 4.72
CA THR A 333 23.79 -11.41 4.89
C THR A 333 24.29 -11.65 6.31
N MET A 334 23.47 -11.34 7.33
CA MET A 334 23.80 -11.61 8.73
C MET A 334 23.99 -13.11 8.97
N ALA A 335 23.06 -13.95 8.52
CA ALA A 335 23.14 -15.41 8.69
C ALA A 335 24.39 -16.01 8.03
N LYS A 336 24.79 -15.48 6.86
CA LYS A 336 26.02 -15.84 6.16
C LYS A 336 27.28 -15.51 6.98
N HIS A 337 27.34 -14.33 7.60
CA HIS A 337 28.47 -13.92 8.44
C HIS A 337 28.59 -14.72 9.75
N CYS A 338 27.45 -15.14 10.31
CA CYS A 338 27.40 -15.94 11.54
C CYS A 338 27.51 -17.46 11.31
N LYS A 339 27.61 -17.93 10.06
CA LYS A 339 27.61 -19.36 9.70
C LYS A 339 26.44 -20.14 10.32
N ILE A 340 25.24 -19.54 10.27
CA ILE A 340 24.02 -20.22 10.73
C ILE A 340 23.74 -21.38 9.77
N GLU A 341 23.53 -22.58 10.31
CA GLU A 341 23.29 -23.80 9.52
C GLU A 341 22.00 -23.70 8.68
N ASP A 342 20.93 -23.17 9.27
CA ASP A 342 19.66 -22.88 8.58
C ASP A 342 19.36 -21.37 8.56
N PRO A 343 19.68 -20.65 7.46
CA PRO A 343 19.40 -19.22 7.34
C PRO A 343 17.95 -18.92 6.95
N SER A 344 17.13 -19.93 6.65
CA SER A 344 15.79 -19.74 6.06
C SER A 344 14.85 -18.95 6.97
N GLY A 345 14.96 -19.14 8.29
CA GLY A 345 14.17 -18.39 9.29
C GLY A 345 14.40 -16.89 9.21
N PHE A 346 15.65 -16.44 9.10
CA PHE A 346 16.01 -15.02 9.03
C PHE A 346 15.63 -14.38 7.68
N ILE A 347 15.77 -15.14 6.59
CA ILE A 347 15.43 -14.66 5.24
C ILE A 347 13.92 -14.55 5.09
N LEU A 348 13.15 -15.55 5.53
CA LEU A 348 11.70 -15.60 5.31
C LEU A 348 10.89 -14.90 6.41
N PHE A 349 11.54 -14.47 7.50
CA PHE A 349 10.94 -13.69 8.59
C PHE A 349 10.01 -12.55 8.12
N PRO A 350 10.44 -11.61 7.25
CA PRO A 350 9.58 -10.53 6.75
C PRO A 350 8.27 -11.02 6.11
N LEU A 351 8.31 -12.11 5.34
CA LEU A 351 7.12 -12.64 4.69
C LEU A 351 6.11 -13.19 5.71
N VAL A 352 6.60 -13.76 6.81
CA VAL A 352 5.75 -14.27 7.89
C VAL A 352 5.13 -13.15 8.70
N VAL A 353 5.91 -12.11 9.04
CA VAL A 353 5.40 -10.91 9.73
C VAL A 353 4.26 -10.28 8.92
N HIS A 354 4.52 -9.96 7.65
CA HIS A 354 3.49 -9.35 6.78
C HIS A 354 2.32 -10.29 6.46
N SER A 355 2.50 -11.61 6.57
CA SER A 355 1.37 -12.56 6.53
C SER A 355 0.49 -12.43 7.77
N PHE A 356 1.07 -12.30 8.96
CA PHE A 356 0.30 -12.02 10.18
C PHE A 356 -0.38 -10.66 10.13
N ASP A 357 0.23 -9.64 9.52
CA ASP A 357 -0.38 -8.32 9.38
C ASP A 357 -1.69 -8.37 8.60
N LEU A 358 -1.82 -9.25 7.61
CA LEU A 358 -3.08 -9.49 6.90
C LEU A 358 -4.17 -10.02 7.85
N VAL A 359 -3.81 -10.93 8.75
CA VAL A 359 -4.74 -11.52 9.72
C VAL A 359 -5.13 -10.49 10.77
N VAL A 360 -4.14 -9.81 11.35
CA VAL A 360 -4.32 -8.81 12.40
C VAL A 360 -5.13 -7.62 11.89
N SER A 361 -4.81 -7.11 10.70
CA SER A 361 -5.58 -6.06 10.03
C SER A 361 -7.02 -6.49 9.72
N SER A 362 -7.23 -7.74 9.29
CA SER A 362 -8.58 -8.26 9.09
C SER A 362 -9.41 -8.24 10.38
N VAL A 363 -8.82 -8.68 11.50
CA VAL A 363 -9.47 -8.63 12.82
C VAL A 363 -9.77 -7.19 13.23
N GLY A 364 -8.81 -6.27 13.03
CA GLY A 364 -8.99 -4.83 13.26
C GLY A 364 -10.17 -4.25 12.47
N ILE A 365 -10.26 -4.54 11.17
CA ILE A 365 -11.37 -4.12 10.30
C ILE A 365 -12.72 -4.67 10.80
N PHE A 366 -12.77 -5.94 11.23
CA PHE A 366 -14.00 -6.56 11.73
C PHE A 366 -14.38 -6.14 13.15
N SER A 367 -13.45 -5.59 13.92
CA SER A 367 -13.71 -5.02 15.24
C SER A 367 -14.54 -3.74 15.17
N ILE A 368 -14.42 -2.99 14.06
CA ILE A 368 -15.20 -1.78 13.79
C ILE A 368 -16.63 -2.18 13.39
N ARG A 369 -17.51 -2.21 14.40
CA ARG A 369 -18.90 -2.68 14.28
C ARG A 369 -19.91 -1.57 14.51
N ASN A 370 -21.04 -1.73 13.82
CA ASN A 370 -22.23 -0.91 13.96
C ASN A 370 -23.10 -1.37 15.16
N LYS A 371 -22.51 -1.57 16.35
CA LYS A 371 -23.30 -1.83 17.56
C LYS A 371 -23.33 -0.56 18.40
N ARG A 372 -24.55 -0.10 18.69
CA ARG A 372 -24.81 0.94 19.68
C ARG A 372 -24.44 0.35 21.05
N GLU A 373 -23.54 0.98 21.78
CA GLU A 373 -23.41 0.68 23.21
C GLU A 373 -24.76 1.00 23.86
N SER A 374 -25.38 -0.03 24.45
CA SER A 374 -26.64 0.12 25.17
C SER A 374 -26.41 1.05 26.37
N GLY A 375 -26.93 2.27 26.30
CA GLY A 375 -26.92 3.23 27.42
C GLY A 375 -26.42 4.63 27.09
N VAL A 376 -25.76 4.85 25.95
CA VAL A 376 -25.29 6.19 25.56
C VAL A 376 -26.30 6.86 24.63
N ILE A 377 -27.15 7.72 25.20
CA ILE A 377 -27.91 8.73 24.46
C ILE A 377 -26.99 9.94 24.34
N GLY A 378 -26.23 10.03 23.26
CA GLY A 378 -25.23 11.08 23.04
C GLY A 378 -24.82 11.25 21.58
N THR A 379 -24.36 12.47 21.29
CA THR A 379 -24.07 13.11 19.99
C THR A 379 -23.18 12.31 19.03
N VAL A 380 -23.24 12.68 17.74
CA VAL A 380 -22.43 12.17 16.61
C VAL A 380 -21.07 11.69 17.10
N GLU A 381 -20.87 10.37 17.09
CA GLU A 381 -19.59 9.78 17.48
C GLU A 381 -18.50 10.23 16.53
N ASP A 382 -17.41 10.72 17.11
CA ASP A 382 -16.20 11.09 16.38
C ASP A 382 -15.64 9.87 15.62
N PRO A 383 -15.59 9.91 14.28
CA PRO A 383 -15.06 8.82 13.46
C PRO A 383 -13.65 8.42 13.87
N MET A 384 -12.82 9.40 14.25
CA MET A 384 -11.42 9.15 14.62
C MET A 384 -11.31 8.24 15.84
N LYS A 385 -12.13 8.47 16.88
CA LYS A 385 -12.15 7.61 18.08
C LYS A 385 -12.57 6.17 17.76
N THR A 386 -13.45 5.99 16.77
CA THR A 386 -13.88 4.65 16.33
C THR A 386 -12.75 3.93 15.60
N LEU A 387 -12.01 4.64 14.75
CA LEU A 387 -10.83 4.12 14.08
C LEU A 387 -9.72 3.78 15.08
N GLU A 388 -9.47 4.64 16.06
CA GLU A 388 -8.47 4.41 17.12
C GLU A 388 -8.76 3.17 17.96
N LYS A 389 -10.04 2.86 18.24
CA LYS A 389 -10.41 1.62 18.93
C LYS A 389 -10.03 0.39 18.10
N GLY A 390 -10.33 0.41 16.80
CA GLY A 390 -9.95 -0.68 15.89
C GLY A 390 -8.43 -0.81 15.76
N TYR A 391 -7.73 0.32 15.62
CA TYR A 391 -6.27 0.38 15.58
C TYR A 391 -5.62 -0.14 16.86
N SER A 392 -6.17 0.17 18.04
CA SER A 392 -5.66 -0.34 19.32
C SER A 392 -5.75 -1.87 19.42
N VAL A 393 -6.82 -2.47 18.89
CA VAL A 393 -6.93 -3.94 18.80
C VAL A 393 -5.87 -4.52 17.88
N THR A 394 -5.63 -3.87 16.72
CA THR A 394 -4.58 -4.24 15.77
C THR A 394 -3.19 -4.19 16.42
N ILE A 395 -2.85 -3.12 17.14
CA ILE A 395 -1.54 -2.99 17.84
C ILE A 395 -1.34 -4.13 18.84
N LEU A 396 -2.33 -4.41 19.68
CA LEU A 396 -2.22 -5.46 20.69
C LEU A 396 -1.94 -6.83 20.04
N LEU A 397 -2.66 -7.14 18.97
CA LEU A 397 -2.46 -8.38 18.23
C LEU A 397 -1.13 -8.40 17.50
N ALA A 398 -0.70 -7.28 16.92
CA ALA A 398 0.59 -7.15 16.24
C ALA A 398 1.76 -7.44 17.20
N VAL A 399 1.76 -6.87 18.40
CA VAL A 399 2.79 -7.17 19.43
C VAL A 399 2.85 -8.66 19.74
N LEU A 400 1.69 -9.32 19.88
CA LEU A 400 1.62 -10.76 20.16
C LEU A 400 2.12 -11.59 18.98
N THR A 401 1.63 -11.35 17.76
CA THR A 401 2.02 -12.12 16.56
C THR A 401 3.48 -11.89 16.19
N PHE A 402 4.00 -10.68 16.39
CA PHE A 402 5.41 -10.35 16.16
C PHE A 402 6.33 -11.07 17.17
N GLY A 403 5.96 -11.06 18.46
CA GLY A 403 6.68 -11.81 19.50
C GLY A 403 6.68 -13.32 19.24
N LEU A 404 5.57 -13.88 18.76
CA LEU A 404 5.50 -15.29 18.38
C LEU A 404 6.34 -15.59 17.13
N SER A 405 6.31 -14.73 16.11
CA SER A 405 7.07 -14.89 14.86
C SER A 405 8.57 -14.86 15.11
N THR A 406 9.04 -13.93 15.95
CA THR A 406 10.45 -13.84 16.34
C THR A 406 10.90 -15.07 17.11
N ARG A 407 10.09 -15.55 18.08
CA ARG A 407 10.38 -16.79 18.82
C ARG A 407 10.41 -18.03 17.93
N TRP A 408 9.56 -18.08 16.91
CA TRP A 408 9.46 -19.20 15.98
C TRP A 408 10.62 -19.24 15.00
N LEU A 409 10.98 -18.11 14.39
CA LEU A 409 11.92 -18.08 13.25
C LEU A 409 13.33 -17.58 13.59
N LEU A 410 13.50 -16.77 14.63
CA LEU A 410 14.77 -16.14 15.00
C LEU A 410 15.42 -16.78 16.25
N TYR A 411 14.89 -17.90 16.70
CA TYR A 411 15.52 -18.70 17.75
C TYR A 411 16.65 -19.53 17.15
N THR A 412 17.85 -19.41 17.70
CA THR A 412 19.02 -20.22 17.34
C THR A 412 19.70 -20.76 18.60
N GLU A 413 20.22 -21.98 18.54
CA GLU A 413 20.97 -22.59 19.65
C GLU A 413 22.26 -21.83 19.96
N GLN A 414 22.84 -21.17 18.95
CA GLN A 414 24.06 -20.36 19.07
C GLN A 414 23.84 -19.09 19.91
N ALA A 415 22.62 -18.54 19.91
CA ALA A 415 22.25 -17.32 20.63
C ALA A 415 20.78 -17.39 21.11
N PRO A 416 20.51 -18.07 22.25
CA PRO A 416 19.14 -18.30 22.73
C PRO A 416 18.35 -17.03 23.07
N SER A 417 19.04 -15.90 23.31
CA SER A 417 18.44 -14.60 23.59
C SER A 417 18.17 -13.76 22.33
N ALA A 418 18.62 -14.18 21.15
CA ALA A 418 18.54 -13.38 19.93
C ALA A 418 17.10 -13.01 19.57
N TRP A 419 16.17 -13.98 19.64
CA TRP A 419 14.76 -13.77 19.34
C TRP A 419 14.12 -12.67 20.21
N LEU A 420 14.47 -12.59 21.50
CA LEU A 420 13.92 -11.59 22.41
C LEU A 420 14.42 -10.19 22.03
N ASN A 421 15.71 -10.08 21.72
CA ASN A 421 16.30 -8.80 21.30
C ASN A 421 15.70 -8.31 19.97
N PHE A 422 15.45 -9.21 19.02
CA PHE A 422 14.73 -8.86 17.79
C PHE A 422 13.24 -8.56 18.04
N ALA A 423 12.58 -9.23 18.98
CA ALA A 423 11.22 -8.87 19.40
C ALA A 423 11.17 -7.45 20.00
N LEU A 424 12.19 -7.06 20.77
CA LEU A 424 12.33 -5.70 21.28
C LEU A 424 12.60 -4.68 20.17
N CYS A 425 13.39 -5.03 19.14
CA CYS A 425 13.53 -4.19 17.95
C CYS A 425 12.17 -3.95 17.27
N GLY A 426 11.38 -4.99 17.07
CA GLY A 426 10.02 -4.85 16.51
C GLY A 426 9.11 -4.00 17.39
N LEU A 427 9.18 -4.15 18.71
CA LEU A 427 8.42 -3.31 19.64
C LEU A 427 8.80 -1.83 19.53
N VAL A 428 10.09 -1.52 19.33
CA VAL A 428 10.54 -0.14 19.04
C VAL A 428 9.88 0.39 17.77
N GLY A 429 9.77 -0.44 16.73
CA GLY A 429 9.04 -0.15 15.51
C GLY A 429 7.57 0.20 15.73
N ILE A 430 6.83 -0.70 16.39
CA ILE A 430 5.41 -0.52 16.72
C ILE A 430 5.19 0.77 17.53
N VAL A 431 6.03 1.03 18.53
CA VAL A 431 5.98 2.25 19.34
C VAL A 431 6.28 3.49 18.50
N THR A 432 7.22 3.40 17.56
CA THR A 432 7.55 4.48 16.62
C THR A 432 6.39 4.79 15.70
N ALA A 433 5.75 3.78 15.12
CA ALA A 433 4.55 3.94 14.29
C ALA A 433 3.40 4.59 15.08
N TYR A 434 3.16 4.15 16.32
CA TYR A 434 2.15 4.78 17.18
C TYR A 434 2.48 6.25 17.51
N ALA A 435 3.75 6.54 17.82
CA ALA A 435 4.21 7.90 18.05
C ALA A 435 4.00 8.79 16.82
N PHE A 436 4.22 8.26 15.61
CA PHE A 436 3.97 8.98 14.35
C PHE A 436 2.50 9.34 14.19
N VAL A 437 1.58 8.40 14.40
CA VAL A 437 0.14 8.67 14.35
C VAL A 437 -0.23 9.76 15.37
N TRP A 438 0.31 9.70 16.58
CA TRP A 438 0.05 10.69 17.62
C TRP A 438 0.60 12.08 17.29
N ILE A 439 1.85 12.17 16.81
CA ILE A 439 2.48 13.42 16.39
C ILE A 439 1.70 14.04 15.22
N SER A 440 1.42 13.26 14.18
CA SER A 440 0.64 13.72 13.03
C SER A 440 -0.72 14.22 13.46
N LYS A 441 -1.41 13.50 14.36
CA LYS A 441 -2.70 13.95 14.91
C LYS A 441 -2.58 15.28 15.66
N TYR A 442 -1.56 15.46 16.49
CA TYR A 442 -1.35 16.72 17.21
C TYR A 442 -1.19 17.93 16.28
N TYR A 443 -0.48 17.76 15.16
CA TYR A 443 -0.25 18.84 14.19
C TYR A 443 -1.36 19.00 13.13
N THR A 444 -2.31 18.06 13.01
CA THR A 444 -3.32 18.06 11.93
C THR A 444 -4.78 18.01 12.37
N ASP A 445 -5.08 17.59 13.61
CA ASP A 445 -6.46 17.55 14.13
C ASP A 445 -6.86 18.92 14.72
N TYR A 446 -8.03 19.43 14.30
CA TYR A 446 -8.62 20.72 14.71
C TYR A 446 -8.83 20.87 16.23
N LYS A 447 -8.72 19.78 16.99
CA LYS A 447 -8.82 19.81 18.45
C LYS A 447 -7.57 20.34 19.14
N TYR A 448 -6.41 20.29 18.49
CA TYR A 448 -5.15 20.70 19.10
C TYR A 448 -4.81 22.16 18.79
N GLU A 449 -3.94 22.72 19.62
CA GLU A 449 -3.50 24.11 19.54
C GLU A 449 -2.88 24.48 18.18
N PRO A 450 -2.00 23.68 17.56
CA PRO A 450 -1.40 24.01 16.26
C PRO A 450 -2.40 24.43 15.17
N VAL A 451 -3.44 23.62 14.97
CA VAL A 451 -4.46 23.85 13.93
C VAL A 451 -5.39 24.99 14.32
N ARG A 452 -5.70 25.16 15.62
CA ARG A 452 -6.51 26.28 16.11
C ARG A 452 -5.80 27.62 15.94
N THR A 453 -4.51 27.67 16.22
CA THR A 453 -3.69 28.87 16.01
C THR A 453 -3.61 29.22 14.52
N LEU A 454 -3.50 28.21 13.64
CA LEU A 454 -3.56 28.42 12.20
C LEU A 454 -4.93 28.97 11.75
N ALA A 455 -6.03 28.39 12.24
CA ALA A 455 -7.38 28.88 11.96
C ALA A 455 -7.58 30.33 12.47
N LEU A 456 -7.02 30.66 13.64
CA LEU A 456 -7.03 32.03 14.16
C LEU A 456 -6.19 32.98 13.30
N ALA A 457 -5.06 32.54 12.76
CA ALA A 457 -4.24 33.35 11.85
C ALA A 457 -5.01 33.77 10.60
N SER A 458 -5.96 32.95 10.13
CA SER A 458 -6.86 33.29 9.02
C SER A 458 -7.70 34.56 9.27
N SER A 459 -7.93 34.95 10.53
CA SER A 459 -8.63 36.21 10.86
C SER A 459 -7.84 37.49 10.50
N THR A 460 -6.52 37.36 10.32
CA THR A 460 -5.61 38.47 9.96
C THR A 460 -5.27 38.51 8.47
N GLY A 461 -5.89 37.64 7.67
CA GLY A 461 -5.73 37.57 6.22
C GLY A 461 -4.95 36.36 5.72
N HIS A 462 -4.85 36.23 4.39
CA HIS A 462 -4.23 35.07 3.74
C HIS A 462 -2.72 34.98 3.95
N GLY A 463 -2.01 36.12 3.96
CA GLY A 463 -0.55 36.14 4.09
C GLY A 463 -0.07 35.61 5.43
N THR A 464 -0.71 36.03 6.53
CA THR A 464 -0.43 35.54 7.88
C THR A 464 -0.79 34.07 8.04
N ASN A 465 -1.88 33.60 7.42
CA ASN A 465 -2.25 32.18 7.39
C ASN A 465 -1.18 31.33 6.68
N ILE A 466 -0.68 31.77 5.52
CA ILE A 466 0.39 31.07 4.78
C ILE A 466 1.69 31.02 5.60
N ILE A 467 2.10 32.15 6.20
CA ILE A 467 3.32 32.20 7.04
C ILE A 467 3.20 31.26 8.23
N ALA A 468 2.06 31.30 8.95
CA ALA A 468 1.80 30.41 10.07
C ALA A 468 1.79 28.94 9.65
N GLY A 469 1.16 28.61 8.52
CA GLY A 469 1.10 27.25 7.98
C GLY A 469 2.47 26.70 7.58
N ILE A 470 3.30 27.50 6.90
CA ILE A 470 4.67 27.11 6.54
C ILE A 470 5.52 26.91 7.80
N SER A 471 5.43 27.84 8.76
CA SER A 471 6.15 27.72 10.04
C SER A 471 5.76 26.44 10.78
N LEU A 472 4.46 26.14 10.85
CA LEU A 472 3.96 24.94 11.51
C LEU A 472 4.39 23.67 10.79
N GLY A 473 4.38 23.68 9.46
CA GLY A 473 4.88 22.58 8.64
C GLY A 473 6.34 22.27 8.93
N LEU A 474 7.20 23.29 8.98
CA LEU A 474 8.62 23.14 9.32
C LEU A 474 8.81 22.60 10.75
N GLU A 475 8.07 23.14 11.72
CA GLU A 475 8.12 22.69 13.12
C GLU A 475 7.71 21.21 13.26
N SER A 476 6.65 20.80 12.57
CA SER A 476 6.08 19.45 12.67
C SER A 476 7.05 18.33 12.28
N THR A 477 8.13 18.64 11.58
CA THR A 477 9.17 17.67 11.19
C THR A 477 10.18 17.35 12.29
N ALA A 478 10.31 18.20 13.32
CA ALA A 478 11.32 18.03 14.35
C ALA A 478 11.10 16.77 15.20
N LEU A 479 9.86 16.54 15.67
CA LEU A 479 9.53 15.37 16.48
C LEU A 479 9.67 14.05 15.70
N PRO A 480 9.13 13.90 14.46
CA PRO A 480 9.35 12.70 13.66
C PRO A 480 10.82 12.35 13.44
N VAL A 481 11.68 13.34 13.17
CA VAL A 481 13.13 13.11 12.99
C VAL A 481 13.79 12.61 14.29
N LEU A 482 13.43 13.18 15.45
CA LEU A 482 13.93 12.72 16.74
C LEU A 482 13.49 11.29 17.06
N VAL A 483 12.21 10.98 16.80
CA VAL A 483 11.66 9.63 17.02
C VAL A 483 12.35 8.60 16.11
N ILE A 484 12.52 8.89 14.81
CA ILE A 484 13.26 8.01 13.89
C ILE A 484 14.71 7.81 14.36
N SER A 485 15.38 8.89 14.76
CA SER A 485 16.78 8.82 15.22
C SER A 485 16.92 7.92 16.44
N LEU A 486 16.02 8.07 17.42
CA LEU A 486 15.99 7.24 18.62
C LEU A 486 15.66 5.77 18.27
N ALA A 487 14.71 5.54 17.36
CA ALA A 487 14.32 4.21 16.92
C ALA A 487 15.47 3.48 16.22
N ILE A 488 16.18 4.13 15.29
CA ILE A 488 17.33 3.56 14.60
C ILE A 488 18.45 3.20 15.59
N VAL A 489 18.81 4.11 16.48
CA VAL A 489 19.89 3.88 17.46
C VAL A 489 19.52 2.76 18.43
N SER A 490 18.30 2.76 18.96
CA SER A 490 17.85 1.73 19.89
C SER A 490 17.71 0.36 19.22
N ALA A 491 17.12 0.28 18.03
CA ALA A 491 16.99 -0.96 17.27
C ALA A 491 18.36 -1.53 16.85
N PHE A 492 19.30 -0.67 16.44
CA PHE A 492 20.67 -1.08 16.12
C PHE A 492 21.39 -1.63 17.35
N TRP A 493 21.28 -0.95 18.50
CA TRP A 493 21.91 -1.37 19.74
C TRP A 493 21.32 -2.70 20.26
N LEU A 494 19.99 -2.83 20.28
CA LEU A 494 19.30 -4.06 20.65
C LEU A 494 19.69 -5.23 19.73
N GLY A 495 19.72 -5.00 18.41
CA GLY A 495 20.17 -5.99 17.43
C GLY A 495 21.63 -6.41 17.65
N ARG A 496 22.51 -5.47 18.02
CA ARG A 496 23.91 -5.74 18.37
C ARG A 496 24.03 -6.61 19.64
N THR A 497 23.11 -6.46 20.60
CA THR A 497 23.06 -7.28 21.81
C THR A 497 22.41 -8.65 21.63
N SER A 498 21.95 -9.01 20.41
CA SER A 498 21.36 -10.32 20.08
C SER A 498 22.24 -11.52 20.46
N GLY A 499 23.57 -11.33 20.53
CA GLY A 499 24.54 -12.40 20.77
C GLY A 499 25.01 -13.08 19.48
N LEU A 500 24.51 -12.64 18.31
CA LEU A 500 24.99 -13.09 17.01
C LEU A 500 26.29 -12.36 16.65
N THR A 501 27.39 -13.11 16.61
CA THR A 501 28.73 -12.61 16.27
C THR A 501 29.26 -13.23 14.99
N ASP A 502 30.10 -12.49 14.26
CA ASP A 502 30.89 -13.03 13.16
C ASP A 502 32.08 -13.89 13.66
N GLU A 503 32.86 -14.43 12.73
CA GLU A 503 34.08 -15.21 13.02
C GLU A 503 35.13 -14.44 13.84
N ALA A 504 35.12 -13.11 13.78
CA ALA A 504 36.03 -12.24 14.51
C ALA A 504 35.47 -11.83 15.89
N GLY A 505 34.29 -12.34 16.27
CA GLY A 505 33.62 -11.99 17.53
C GLY A 505 32.90 -10.64 17.52
N ASN A 506 32.79 -9.98 16.37
CA ASN A 506 32.06 -8.72 16.24
C ASN A 506 30.56 -9.00 16.13
N PRO A 507 29.71 -8.26 16.85
CA PRO A 507 28.27 -8.46 16.72
C PRO A 507 27.73 -7.93 15.39
N THR A 508 26.98 -8.75 14.67
CA THR A 508 26.49 -8.46 13.30
C THR A 508 24.99 -8.16 13.23
N GLY A 509 24.25 -8.40 14.32
CA GLY A 509 22.79 -8.28 14.37
C GLY A 509 22.22 -6.86 14.31
N GLY A 510 23.06 -5.82 14.35
CA GLY A 510 22.59 -4.42 14.44
C GLY A 510 21.78 -3.96 13.22
N LEU A 511 22.27 -4.20 12.00
CA LEU A 511 21.57 -3.79 10.78
C LEU A 511 20.28 -4.58 10.56
N PHE A 512 20.30 -5.88 10.84
CA PHE A 512 19.07 -6.68 10.80
C PHE A 512 18.08 -6.21 11.87
N GLY A 513 18.55 -5.82 13.07
CA GLY A 513 17.72 -5.20 14.11
C GLY A 513 16.99 -3.95 13.63
N THR A 514 17.64 -3.09 12.83
CA THR A 514 16.96 -1.93 12.22
C THR A 514 15.89 -2.33 11.21
N ALA A 515 16.10 -3.38 10.42
CA ALA A 515 15.08 -3.91 9.51
C ALA A 515 13.91 -4.57 10.27
N VAL A 516 14.21 -5.24 11.39
CA VAL A 516 13.18 -5.80 12.27
C VAL A 516 12.33 -4.70 12.90
N ALA A 517 12.94 -3.55 13.24
CA ALA A 517 12.20 -2.40 13.74
C ALA A 517 11.38 -1.68 12.66
N THR A 518 11.71 -1.77 11.36
CA THR A 518 10.83 -1.20 10.32
C THR A 518 9.61 -2.08 10.07
N MET A 519 9.74 -3.39 10.26
CA MET A 519 8.65 -4.36 10.09
C MET A 519 7.64 -4.39 11.25
N GLY A 520 8.07 -4.03 12.46
CA GLY A 520 7.18 -3.91 13.61
C GLY A 520 6.48 -2.57 13.58
#